data_AF-J4IC02-F1
#
_entry.id   AF-J4IC02-F1
#
_cell.length_a   1.000
_cell.length_b   1.000
_cell.length_c   1.000
_cell.angle_alpha   90.00
_cell.angle_beta   90.00
_cell.angle_gamma   90.00
#
_symmetry.space_group_name_H-M   'P 1'
#
loop_
_entity.id
_entity.type
_entity.pdbx_description
1 polymer ?
#
loop_
_entity_poly.entity_id
_entity_poly.type
_entity_poly.pdbx_seq_one_letter_code
_entity_poly.pdbx_strand_id
1 'polypeptide(L)'
;MRQHPDEREAILKELVLRLIECGMYRRALDEIDLYLPSFPYQDNPVLHIYAGLLALYLAQPKLGEQVPNHERPWDNGLLRDAQTHLERAKAIDPDNLVAIAFIEQIPIITQSPRGRQPIESDEESLDIDVKGQRRKRVKT
;
A
#
# COMPACT_ATOMS: atom_id res chain seq x y z
N MET A 1 -39.25 3.20 -4.09
CA MET A 1 -38.15 2.42 -3.45
C MET A 1 -37.02 3.34 -2.95
N ARG A 2 -37.34 4.30 -2.06
CA ARG A 2 -36.41 5.31 -1.48
C ARG A 2 -36.36 5.19 0.05
N GLN A 3 -36.23 3.97 0.56
CA GLN A 3 -36.26 3.75 2.01
C GLN A 3 -34.88 3.27 2.43
N HIS A 4 -34.27 4.03 3.35
CA HIS A 4 -33.01 3.79 4.07
C HIS A 4 -31.69 3.94 3.26
N PRO A 5 -31.31 5.17 2.84
CA PRO A 5 -29.99 5.43 2.26
C PRO A 5 -28.84 5.11 3.23
N ASP A 6 -29.01 5.44 4.51
CA ASP A 6 -27.99 5.26 5.55
C ASP A 6 -27.70 3.78 5.82
N GLU A 7 -28.74 2.93 5.81
CA GLU A 7 -28.58 1.48 5.98
C GLU A 7 -27.84 0.86 4.78
N ARG A 8 -28.10 1.35 3.56
CA ARG A 8 -27.41 0.89 2.36
C ARG A 8 -25.92 1.26 2.40
N GLU A 9 -25.61 2.47 2.85
CA GLU A 9 -24.25 2.91 3.08
C GLU A 9 -23.53 2.04 4.11
N ALA A 10 -24.19 1.75 5.24
CA ALA A 10 -23.66 0.87 6.27
C ALA A 10 -23.41 -0.55 5.73
N ILE A 11 -24.36 -1.13 4.99
CA ILE A 11 -24.21 -2.46 4.38
C ILE A 11 -23.01 -2.50 3.44
N LEU A 12 -22.82 -1.47 2.61
CA LEU A 12 -21.68 -1.42 1.69
C LEU A 12 -20.35 -1.33 2.46
N LYS A 13 -20.27 -0.48 3.49
CA LYS A 13 -19.07 -0.38 4.33
C LYS A 13 -18.73 -1.73 4.98
N GLU A 14 -19.71 -2.40 5.56
CA GLU A 14 -19.52 -3.72 6.18
C GLU A 14 -19.10 -4.79 5.17
N LEU A 15 -19.70 -4.80 3.98
CA LEU A 15 -19.28 -5.70 2.89
C LEU A 15 -17.81 -5.49 2.53
N VAL A 16 -17.40 -4.24 2.34
CA VAL A 16 -16.02 -3.87 2.01
C VAL A 16 -15.06 -4.31 3.11
N LEU A 17 -15.37 -3.99 4.37
CA LEU A 17 -14.55 -4.40 5.52
C LEU A 17 -14.42 -5.91 5.58
N ARG A 18 -15.51 -6.64 5.35
CA ARG A 18 -15.49 -8.11 5.34
C ARG A 18 -14.61 -8.67 4.21
N LEU A 19 -14.66 -8.07 3.03
CA LEU A 19 -13.80 -8.46 1.91
C LEU A 19 -12.33 -8.19 2.21
N ILE A 20 -12.03 -7.08 2.88
CA ILE A 20 -10.68 -6.71 3.35
C ILE A 20 -10.17 -7.74 4.37
N GLU A 21 -10.97 -8.08 5.38
CA GLU A 21 -10.62 -9.10 6.39
C GLU A 21 -10.30 -10.46 5.75
N CYS A 22 -10.99 -10.79 4.66
CA CYS A 22 -10.78 -12.02 3.91
C CYS A 22 -9.59 -11.95 2.93
N GLY A 23 -8.86 -10.82 2.89
CA GLY A 23 -7.75 -10.58 1.96
C GLY A 23 -8.17 -10.40 0.49
N MET A 24 -9.47 -10.21 0.22
CA MET A 24 -10.02 -10.06 -1.12
C MET A 24 -10.02 -8.60 -1.59
N TYR A 25 -8.85 -7.95 -1.54
CA TYR A 25 -8.70 -6.50 -1.78
C TYR A 25 -9.18 -6.06 -3.17
N ARG A 26 -8.90 -6.86 -4.21
CA ARG A 26 -9.35 -6.54 -5.58
C ARG A 26 -10.86 -6.52 -5.69
N ARG A 27 -11.51 -7.53 -5.13
CA ARG A 27 -12.97 -7.63 -5.10
C ARG A 27 -13.58 -6.50 -4.26
N ALA A 28 -12.96 -6.14 -3.14
CA ALA A 28 -13.40 -5.01 -2.34
C ALA A 28 -13.40 -3.71 -3.15
N LEU A 29 -12.34 -3.45 -3.93
CA LEU A 29 -12.26 -2.29 -4.81
C LEU A 29 -13.35 -2.34 -5.90
N ASP A 30 -13.52 -3.48 -6.57
CA ASP A 30 -14.51 -3.63 -7.64
C ASP A 30 -15.95 -3.37 -7.13
N GLU A 31 -16.29 -3.85 -5.92
CA GLU A 31 -17.60 -3.59 -5.31
C GLU A 31 -17.77 -2.10 -4.96
N ILE A 32 -16.73 -1.45 -4.41
CA ILE A 32 -16.80 0.00 -4.13
C ILE A 32 -17.03 0.76 -5.42
N ASP A 33 -16.24 0.53 -6.47
CA ASP A 33 -16.32 1.25 -7.74
C ASP A 33 -17.65 1.04 -8.45
N LEU A 34 -18.27 -0.13 -8.28
CA LEU A 34 -19.60 -0.40 -8.79
C LEU A 34 -20.67 0.50 -8.17
N TYR A 35 -20.59 0.71 -6.85
CA TYR A 35 -21.62 1.44 -6.10
C TYR A 35 -21.33 2.93 -5.96
N LEU A 36 -20.07 3.36 -5.96
CA LEU A 36 -19.62 4.74 -5.77
C LEU A 36 -20.34 5.78 -6.65
N PRO A 37 -20.63 5.53 -7.95
CA PRO A 37 -21.33 6.50 -8.81
C PRO A 37 -22.80 6.70 -8.45
N SER A 38 -23.37 5.83 -7.61
CA SER A 38 -24.78 5.87 -7.25
C SER A 38 -25.01 6.69 -5.97
N PHE A 39 -26.11 7.43 -5.92
CA PHE A 39 -26.58 8.03 -4.66
C PHE A 39 -27.02 6.93 -3.67
N PRO A 40 -26.63 6.98 -2.38
CA PRO A 40 -25.97 8.08 -1.65
C PRO A 40 -24.42 7.98 -1.56
N TYR A 41 -23.80 6.99 -2.19
CA TYR A 41 -22.39 6.64 -1.95
C TYR A 41 -21.39 7.65 -2.53
N GLN A 42 -21.77 8.36 -3.59
CA GLN A 42 -20.93 9.36 -4.25
C GLN A 42 -20.46 10.47 -3.30
N ASP A 43 -21.25 10.81 -2.29
CA ASP A 43 -21.02 11.93 -1.37
C ASP A 43 -20.39 11.45 -0.04
N ASN A 44 -19.93 10.20 0.01
CA ASN A 44 -19.35 9.62 1.20
C ASN A 44 -17.82 9.65 1.17
N PRO A 45 -17.15 10.51 1.96
CA PRO A 45 -15.70 10.62 1.93
C PRO A 45 -15.00 9.32 2.36
N VAL A 46 -15.62 8.54 3.27
CA VAL A 46 -15.05 7.30 3.80
C VAL A 46 -14.94 6.23 2.71
N LEU A 47 -15.95 6.09 1.85
CA LEU A 47 -15.92 5.12 0.75
C LEU A 47 -14.85 5.48 -0.29
N HIS A 48 -14.70 6.77 -0.59
CA HIS A 48 -13.60 7.26 -1.44
C HIS A 48 -12.23 6.99 -0.83
N ILE A 49 -12.07 7.13 0.50
CA ILE A 49 -10.82 6.78 1.19
C ILE A 49 -10.53 5.28 1.07
N TYR A 50 -11.52 4.41 1.31
CA TYR A 50 -11.31 2.97 1.17
C TYR A 50 -10.94 2.57 -0.26
N ALA A 51 -11.62 3.13 -1.28
CA ALA A 51 -11.24 2.92 -2.68
C ALA A 51 -9.80 3.35 -2.94
N GLY A 52 -9.42 4.55 -2.49
CA GLY A 52 -8.08 5.11 -2.67
C GLY A 52 -6.99 4.25 -2.02
N LEU A 53 -7.20 3.82 -0.78
CA LEU A 53 -6.26 2.98 -0.04
C LEU A 53 -6.15 1.57 -0.63
N LEU A 54 -7.26 0.98 -1.09
CA LEU A 54 -7.27 -0.32 -1.75
C LEU A 54 -6.53 -0.27 -3.09
N ALA A 55 -6.77 0.76 -3.90
CA ALA A 55 -6.06 0.99 -5.15
C ALA A 55 -4.55 1.18 -4.89
N LEU A 56 -4.18 1.99 -3.89
CA LEU A 56 -2.79 2.19 -3.49
C LEU A 56 -2.12 0.90 -3.02
N TYR A 57 -2.80 0.09 -2.21
CA TYR A 57 -2.30 -1.20 -1.75
C TYR A 57 -2.07 -2.17 -2.91
N LEU A 58 -3.02 -2.26 -3.85
CA LEU A 58 -2.93 -3.11 -5.02
C LEU A 58 -1.85 -2.65 -6.01
N ALA A 59 -1.53 -1.35 -6.02
CA ALA A 59 -0.47 -0.78 -6.85
C ALA A 59 0.94 -1.16 -6.38
N GLN A 60 1.10 -1.65 -5.14
CA GLN A 60 2.39 -2.00 -4.59
C GLN A 60 3.03 -3.19 -5.32
N PRO A 61 4.36 -3.19 -5.49
CA PRO A 61 5.06 -4.33 -6.05
C PRO A 61 4.96 -5.54 -5.12
N LYS A 62 4.45 -6.66 -5.64
CA LYS A 62 4.32 -7.91 -4.87
C LYS A 62 5.70 -8.48 -4.53
N LEU A 63 5.98 -8.64 -3.23
CA LEU A 63 7.19 -9.26 -2.73
C LEU A 63 7.08 -10.79 -2.93
N GLY A 64 7.87 -11.38 -3.85
CA GLY A 64 8.02 -12.84 -3.93
C GLY A 64 7.79 -13.48 -5.30
N GLU A 65 7.33 -12.75 -6.32
CA GLU A 65 7.44 -13.25 -7.69
C GLU A 65 8.87 -13.00 -8.16
N GLN A 66 9.67 -14.07 -8.23
CA GLN A 66 11.08 -14.08 -8.65
C GLN A 66 11.20 -13.60 -10.11
N VAL A 67 11.16 -12.28 -10.31
CA VAL A 67 11.56 -11.67 -11.58
C VAL A 67 13.04 -11.35 -11.47
N PRO A 68 13.86 -11.82 -12.42
CA PRO A 68 15.33 -11.69 -12.36
C PRO A 68 15.85 -10.25 -12.52
N ASN A 69 14.99 -9.26 -12.73
CA ASN A 69 15.34 -7.84 -12.69
C ASN A 69 14.66 -7.19 -11.50
N HIS A 70 15.48 -6.71 -10.57
CA HIS A 70 15.05 -5.83 -9.48
C HIS A 70 14.28 -4.65 -10.05
N GLU A 71 13.24 -4.22 -9.32
CA GLU A 71 12.33 -3.09 -9.64
C GLU A 71 11.13 -3.47 -10.51
N ARG A 72 10.14 -4.15 -9.92
CA ARG A 72 8.77 -4.00 -10.42
C ARG A 72 8.31 -2.58 -10.09
N PRO A 73 8.00 -1.74 -11.09
CA PRO A 73 7.41 -0.45 -10.83
C PRO A 73 6.02 -0.64 -10.25
N TRP A 74 5.57 0.36 -9.49
CA TRP A 74 4.18 0.42 -9.05
C TRP A 74 3.25 0.44 -10.27
N ASP A 75 2.03 -0.07 -10.09
CA ASP A 75 1.02 0.04 -11.13
C ASP A 75 0.53 1.50 -11.21
N ASN A 76 1.00 2.21 -12.24
CA ASN A 76 0.65 3.61 -12.49
C ASN A 76 -0.85 3.82 -12.73
N GLY A 77 -1.57 2.81 -13.25
CA GLY A 77 -3.02 2.89 -13.42
C GLY A 77 -3.72 2.98 -12.08
N LEU A 78 -3.40 2.03 -11.19
CA LEU A 78 -3.95 1.98 -9.83
C LEU A 78 -3.50 3.19 -8.98
N LEU A 79 -2.30 3.73 -9.20
CA LEU A 79 -1.87 4.96 -8.53
C LEU A 79 -2.70 6.18 -8.95
N ARG A 80 -3.04 6.28 -10.24
CA ARG A 80 -3.91 7.34 -10.74
C ARG A 80 -5.33 7.19 -10.21
N ASP A 81 -5.83 5.97 -10.14
CA ASP A 81 -7.15 5.69 -9.57
C ASP A 81 -7.16 6.06 -8.07
N ALA A 82 -6.13 5.65 -7.33
CA ALA A 82 -5.95 6.01 -5.93
C ALA A 82 -5.96 7.53 -5.72
N GLN A 83 -5.20 8.27 -6.53
CA GLN A 83 -5.18 9.73 -6.48
C GLN A 83 -6.58 10.32 -6.73
N THR A 84 -7.29 9.83 -7.75
CA THR A 84 -8.62 10.31 -8.11
C THR A 84 -9.62 10.13 -6.97
N HIS A 85 -9.62 8.98 -6.30
CA HIS A 85 -10.49 8.72 -5.16
C HIS A 85 -10.13 9.58 -3.94
N LEU A 86 -8.84 9.71 -3.62
CA LEU A 86 -8.41 10.53 -2.47
C LEU A 86 -8.69 12.02 -2.71
N GLU A 87 -8.51 12.52 -3.93
CA GLU A 87 -8.86 13.90 -4.28
C GLU A 87 -10.38 14.14 -4.14
N ARG A 88 -11.22 13.18 -4.52
CA ARG A 88 -12.66 13.24 -4.26
C ARG A 88 -12.99 13.23 -2.77
N ALA A 89 -12.34 12.37 -1.99
CA ALA A 89 -12.50 12.36 -0.53
C ALA A 89 -12.17 13.73 0.08
N LYS A 90 -11.06 14.35 -0.34
CA LYS A 90 -10.66 15.70 0.09
C LYS A 90 -11.63 16.79 -0.38
N ALA A 91 -12.21 16.66 -1.57
CA ALA A 91 -13.20 17.60 -2.06
C ALA A 91 -14.50 17.58 -1.24
N ILE A 92 -14.88 16.40 -0.72
CA ILE A 92 -16.07 16.21 0.13
C ILE A 92 -15.76 16.58 1.59
N ASP A 93 -14.60 16.18 2.10
CA ASP A 93 -14.12 16.42 3.47
C ASP A 93 -12.70 17.04 3.43
N PRO A 94 -12.59 18.38 3.37
CA PRO A 94 -11.32 19.08 3.24
C PRO A 94 -10.35 18.88 4.41
N ASP A 95 -10.86 18.54 5.60
CA ASP A 95 -10.09 18.33 6.82
C ASP A 95 -9.63 16.87 6.99
N ASN A 96 -9.89 16.03 5.99
CA ASN A 96 -9.55 14.62 6.04
C ASN A 96 -8.04 14.36 5.98
N LEU A 97 -7.44 14.14 7.14
CA LEU A 97 -6.00 13.93 7.28
C LEU A 97 -5.47 12.73 6.46
N VAL A 98 -6.28 11.67 6.31
CA VAL A 98 -5.88 10.48 5.54
C VAL A 98 -5.78 10.82 4.07
N ALA A 99 -6.80 11.47 3.50
CA ALA A 99 -6.78 11.90 2.11
C ALA A 99 -5.60 12.84 1.83
N ILE A 100 -5.40 13.85 2.69
CA ILE A 100 -4.30 14.82 2.56
C ILE A 100 -2.94 14.10 2.57
N ALA A 101 -2.68 13.28 3.59
CA ALA A 101 -1.38 12.62 3.76
C ALA A 101 -1.03 11.70 2.58
N PHE A 102 -1.99 10.93 2.07
CA PHE A 102 -1.73 10.01 0.96
C PHE A 102 -1.62 10.72 -0.40
N ILE A 103 -2.37 11.80 -0.65
CA ILE A 103 -2.20 12.63 -1.85
C ILE A 103 -0.78 13.20 -1.91
N GLU A 104 -0.24 13.65 -0.79
CA GLU A 104 1.13 14.19 -0.71
C GLU A 104 2.20 13.12 -0.94
N GLN A 105 1.91 11.85 -0.63
CA GLN A 105 2.85 10.74 -0.78
C GLN A 105 2.92 10.15 -2.19
N ILE A 106 1.82 10.16 -2.96
CA ILE A 106 1.77 9.56 -4.31
C ILE A 106 2.85 10.11 -5.28
N PRO A 107 3.12 11.43 -5.33
CA PRO A 107 4.22 11.97 -6.13
C PRO A 107 5.59 11.44 -5.71
N ILE A 108 5.83 11.24 -4.41
CA ILE A 108 7.10 10.72 -3.88
C ILE A 108 7.29 9.26 -4.31
N ILE A 109 6.21 8.48 -4.27
CA ILE A 109 6.19 7.07 -4.66
C ILE A 109 6.45 6.90 -6.16
N THR A 110 5.80 7.73 -6.99
CA THR A 110 5.94 7.69 -8.47
C THR A 110 7.29 8.23 -8.97
N GLN A 111 7.86 9.23 -8.28
CA GLN A 111 9.13 9.87 -8.65
C GLN A 111 10.36 9.18 -8.06
N SER A 112 10.22 8.03 -7.39
CA SER A 112 11.36 7.29 -6.86
C SER A 112 11.80 6.14 -7.78
N PRO A 113 12.59 6.37 -8.85
CA PRO A 113 13.36 5.31 -9.48
C PRO A 113 14.78 5.15 -8.92
N ARG A 114 15.32 6.03 -8.06
CA ARG A 114 16.69 5.89 -7.49
C ARG A 114 16.83 6.67 -6.19
N GLY A 115 17.28 6.05 -5.09
CA GLY A 115 17.71 6.87 -3.94
C GLY A 115 17.79 6.25 -2.55
N ARG A 116 17.35 5.01 -2.30
CA ARG A 116 17.87 4.30 -1.11
C ARG A 116 19.21 3.70 -1.50
N GLN A 117 20.25 4.53 -1.42
CA GLN A 117 21.59 4.01 -1.19
C GLN A 117 21.48 3.04 -0.01
N PRO A 118 22.00 1.79 -0.11
CA PRO A 118 22.19 1.01 1.08
C PRO A 118 23.05 1.87 1.98
N ILE A 119 22.60 2.09 3.22
CA ILE A 119 23.49 2.57 4.27
C ILE A 119 24.63 1.56 4.25
N GLU A 120 25.81 1.99 3.79
CA GLU A 120 27.07 1.30 4.06
C GLU A 120 27.21 1.35 5.59
N SER A 121 26.59 0.38 6.24
CA SER A 121 26.84 0.09 7.64
C SER A 121 28.26 -0.43 7.67
N ASP A 122 29.15 0.46 8.10
CA ASP A 122 30.57 0.23 8.33
C ASP A 122 30.70 -0.89 9.37
N GLU A 123 30.60 -2.14 8.93
CA GLU A 123 30.97 -3.30 9.74
C GLU A 123 32.50 -3.31 9.81
N GLU A 124 33.03 -2.57 10.78
CA GLU A 124 34.40 -2.70 11.24
C GLU A 124 34.70 -4.19 11.48
N SER A 125 35.53 -4.75 10.59
CA SER A 125 36.12 -6.08 10.74
C SER A 125 36.91 -6.15 12.04
N LEU A 126 36.32 -6.76 13.07
CA LEU A 126 37.04 -7.15 14.28
C LEU A 126 37.90 -8.39 13.98
N ASP A 127 39.10 -8.16 13.44
CA ASP A 127 40.17 -9.15 13.40
C ASP A 127 40.63 -9.47 14.82
N ILE A 128 40.03 -10.51 15.42
CA ILE A 128 40.51 -11.08 16.67
C ILE A 128 41.74 -11.96 16.34
N ASP A 129 42.94 -11.39 16.49
CA ASP A 129 44.24 -12.09 16.44
C ASP A 129 44.34 -13.09 17.60
N VAL A 130 43.81 -14.31 17.42
CA VAL A 130 44.06 -15.42 18.34
C VAL A 130 45.39 -16.08 18.00
N LYS A 131 46.48 -15.35 18.24
CA LYS A 131 47.80 -15.98 18.40
C LYS A 131 47.83 -16.75 19.71
N GLY A 132 47.81 -18.07 19.57
CA GLY A 132 48.62 -18.94 20.42
C GLY A 132 47.85 -20.01 21.16
N GLN A 133 47.84 -21.21 20.59
CA GLN A 133 48.22 -22.39 21.36
C GLN A 133 48.77 -23.50 20.45
N ARG A 134 50.11 -23.60 20.49
CA ARG A 134 50.88 -24.77 20.07
C ARG A 134 50.32 -26.03 20.74
N ARG A 135 50.11 -27.11 19.98
CA ARG A 135 50.41 -28.49 20.43
C ARG A 135 50.58 -29.44 19.24
N LYS A 136 51.48 -30.39 19.44
CA LYS A 136 52.35 -31.06 18.46
C LYS A 136 51.81 -32.44 18.03
N ARG A 137 52.22 -32.86 16.81
CA ARG A 137 52.52 -34.26 16.35
C ARG A 137 51.30 -35.21 16.26
N VAL A 138 51.17 -36.14 15.30
CA VAL A 138 52.13 -37.09 14.70
C VAL A 138 51.70 -37.44 13.26
N LYS A 139 52.70 -37.74 12.42
CA LYS A 139 52.60 -38.34 11.09
C LYS A 139 53.06 -39.80 11.20
N THR A 140 52.27 -40.74 10.68
CA THR A 140 52.70 -42.00 10.05
C THR A 140 51.58 -42.42 9.12
#